data_AF-A0A5H2WZ99-F1
#
_entry.id   AF-A0A5H2WZ99-F1
#
_cell.length_a   1.000
_cell.length_b   1.000
_cell.length_c   1.000
_cell.angle_alpha   90.00
_cell.angle_beta   90.00
_cell.angle_gamma   90.00
#
_symmetry.space_group_name_H-M   'P 1'
#
loop_
_entity.id
_entity.type
_entity.pdbx_description
1 polymer ?
#
loop_
_entity_poly.entity_id
_entity_poly.type
_entity_poly.pdbx_seq_one_letter_code
_entity_poly.pdbx_strand_id
1 'polypeptide(L)'
;MRKITDLFYGRGKDDYDTNESFALLFHSWSLVGFIPKKPTRISEIISQFICWTCVITSPITYFAGLIATMGDLPITIVLSNLGVAINCVALPLKAIHIKVNIDRLHDIGLIFKRLDARYQRPEDQLEVREAVKVSTRIYAIFFFLYWFYGTASWLAALFAHK
;
A
#
# COMPACT_ATOMS: atom_id res chain seq x y z
N MET A 1 17.55 0.60 9.23
CA MET A 1 16.82 1.01 8.01
C MET A 1 17.27 2.39 7.63
N ARG A 2 17.68 2.57 6.37
CA ARG A 2 18.00 3.89 5.79
C ARG A 2 16.78 4.80 5.74
N LYS A 3 17.00 6.09 5.53
CA LYS A 3 15.90 7.04 5.29
C LYS A 3 15.29 6.75 3.92
N ILE A 4 13.97 6.94 3.80
CA ILE A 4 13.24 6.74 2.53
C ILE A 4 13.79 7.65 1.42
N THR A 5 14.21 8.87 1.76
CA THR A 5 14.87 9.79 0.81
C THR A 5 16.16 9.23 0.26
N ASP A 6 16.92 8.51 1.09
CA ASP A 6 18.18 7.90 0.70
C ASP A 6 17.93 6.72 -0.25
N LEU A 7 16.88 5.93 -0.02
CA LEU A 7 16.43 4.87 -0.94
C LEU A 7 15.93 5.44 -2.28
N PHE A 8 15.19 6.55 -2.26
CA PHE A 8 14.62 7.15 -3.46
C PHE A 8 15.68 7.78 -4.39
N TYR A 9 16.68 8.44 -3.81
CA TYR A 9 17.79 9.03 -4.55
C TYR A 9 18.98 8.08 -4.72
N GLY A 10 18.98 6.93 -4.05
CA GLY A 10 20.11 6.02 -3.96
C GLY A 10 21.32 6.67 -3.29
N ARG A 11 21.14 7.46 -2.23
CA ARG A 11 22.24 8.12 -1.47
C ARG A 11 22.67 7.27 -0.27
N GLY A 12 23.94 7.34 0.13
CA GLY A 12 24.48 6.62 1.29
C GLY A 12 25.55 5.60 0.93
N LYS A 13 25.94 4.77 1.91
CA LYS A 13 26.93 3.70 1.75
C LYS A 13 26.47 2.63 0.76
N ASP A 14 27.39 1.91 0.11
CA ASP A 14 27.05 0.90 -0.92
C ASP A 14 26.52 -0.43 -0.36
N ASP A 15 26.35 -0.56 0.96
CA ASP A 15 25.76 -1.72 1.64
C ASP A 15 24.22 -1.78 1.55
N TYR A 16 23.67 -1.75 0.33
CA TYR A 16 22.24 -1.91 0.12
C TYR A 16 21.83 -3.37 0.34
N ASP A 17 20.72 -3.57 1.06
CA ASP A 17 20.07 -4.88 1.20
C ASP A 17 18.83 -4.87 0.31
N THR A 18 18.62 -5.94 -0.46
CA THR A 18 17.48 -6.12 -1.36
C THR A 18 16.15 -5.95 -0.60
N ASN A 19 16.11 -6.27 0.70
CA ASN A 19 14.95 -6.04 1.57
C ASN A 19 14.55 -4.58 1.70
N GLU A 20 15.47 -3.64 1.51
CA GLU A 20 15.17 -2.21 1.57
C GLU A 20 14.19 -1.77 0.47
N SER A 21 14.05 -2.56 -0.61
CA SER A 21 13.03 -2.37 -1.65
C SER A 21 11.60 -2.39 -1.07
N PHE A 22 11.37 -3.16 -0.01
CA PHE A 22 10.06 -3.28 0.65
C PHE A 22 9.88 -2.31 1.82
N ALA A 23 10.91 -1.53 2.18
CA ALA A 23 10.87 -0.68 3.36
C ALA A 23 9.72 0.34 3.29
N LEU A 24 9.50 0.94 2.13
CA LEU A 24 8.42 1.91 1.90
C LEU A 24 7.03 1.26 1.98
N LEU A 25 6.90 0.03 1.48
CA LEU A 25 5.68 -0.76 1.55
C LEU A 25 5.33 -1.11 3.00
N PHE A 26 6.29 -1.65 3.77
CA PHE A 26 6.05 -1.97 5.18
C PHE A 26 5.81 -0.72 6.02
N HIS A 27 6.53 0.37 5.74
CA HIS A 27 6.35 1.64 6.44
C HIS A 27 4.95 2.22 6.22
N SER A 28 4.46 2.21 4.97
CA SER A 28 3.12 2.71 4.65
C SER A 28 2.02 1.85 5.28
N TRP A 29 2.12 0.53 5.20
CA TRP A 29 1.19 -0.39 5.86
C TRP A 29 1.16 -0.20 7.37
N SER A 30 2.32 0.07 7.95
CA SER A 30 2.43 0.33 9.38
C SER A 30 1.90 1.71 9.79
N LEU A 31 2.07 2.73 8.94
CA LEU A 31 1.52 4.07 9.16
C LEU A 31 -0.01 4.08 9.12
N VAL A 32 -0.59 3.31 8.18
CA VAL A 32 -2.05 3.14 8.07
C VAL A 32 -2.63 2.29 9.21
N GLY A 33 -1.78 1.59 9.98
CA GLY A 33 -2.21 0.70 11.07
C GLY A 33 -2.58 -0.71 10.60
N PHE A 34 -2.26 -1.07 9.35
CA PHE A 34 -2.52 -2.41 8.83
C PHE A 34 -1.60 -3.48 9.47
N ILE A 35 -0.35 -3.08 9.79
CA ILE A 35 0.65 -3.89 10.47
C ILE A 35 1.04 -3.21 11.78
N PRO A 36 0.98 -3.91 12.93
CA PRO A 36 1.41 -3.35 14.21
C PRO A 36 2.92 -3.06 14.19
N LYS A 37 3.35 -1.93 14.76
CA LYS A 37 4.77 -1.73 15.07
C LYS A 37 5.06 -2.47 16.37
N LYS A 38 6.27 -3.00 16.50
CA LYS A 38 6.76 -3.55 17.77
C LYS A 38 7.67 -2.50 18.42
N PRO A 39 7.49 -2.17 19.72
CA PRO A 39 6.45 -2.65 20.63
C PRO A 39 5.08 -2.00 20.34
N THR A 40 4.02 -2.79 20.48
CA THR A 40 2.63 -2.36 20.21
C THR A 40 2.16 -1.33 21.21
N ARG A 41 1.97 -0.10 20.76
CA ARG A 41 1.32 0.95 21.56
C ARG A 41 -0.20 0.85 21.44
N ILE A 42 -0.94 1.26 22.47
CA ILE A 42 -2.43 1.30 22.44
C ILE A 42 -2.92 2.11 21.23
N SER A 43 -2.26 3.21 20.90
CA SER A 43 -2.57 4.03 19.71
C SER A 43 -2.51 3.23 18.40
N GLU A 44 -1.63 2.24 18.29
CA GLU A 44 -1.49 1.41 17.10
C GLU A 44 -2.59 0.35 17.02
N ILE A 45 -3.03 -0.19 18.16
CA ILE A 45 -4.19 -1.10 18.24
C ILE A 45 -5.46 -0.36 17.81
N ILE A 46 -5.64 0.88 18.29
CA ILE A 46 -6.76 1.74 17.90
C ILE A 46 -6.69 2.04 16.40
N SER A 47 -5.53 2.44 15.87
CA SER A 47 -5.35 2.69 14.44
C SER A 47 -5.66 1.46 13.59
N GLN A 48 -5.25 0.27 14.04
CA GLN A 48 -5.53 -0.99 13.37
C GLN A 48 -7.04 -1.28 13.38
N PHE A 49 -7.69 -1.11 14.52
CA PHE A 49 -9.14 -1.31 14.63
C PHE A 49 -9.92 -0.37 13.69
N ILE A 50 -9.55 0.92 13.66
CA ILE A 50 -10.15 1.91 12.75
C ILE A 50 -9.93 1.50 11.29
N CYS A 51 -8.69 1.15 10.92
CA CYS A 51 -8.33 0.73 9.57
C CYS A 51 -9.18 -0.46 9.10
N TRP A 52 -9.26 -1.54 9.90
CA TRP A 52 -10.05 -2.72 9.56
C TRP A 52 -11.55 -2.44 9.53
N THR A 53 -12.06 -1.60 10.43
CA THR A 53 -13.45 -1.15 10.39
C THR A 53 -13.75 -0.46 9.06
N CYS A 54 -12.95 0.54 8.67
CA CYS A 54 -13.10 1.23 7.38
C CYS A 54 -13.04 0.29 6.18
N VAL A 55 -12.11 -0.68 6.19
CA VAL A 55 -11.94 -1.66 5.11
C VAL A 55 -13.18 -2.57 4.97
N ILE A 56 -13.75 -3.02 6.09
CA ILE A 56 -14.90 -3.93 6.10
C ILE A 56 -16.21 -3.17 5.83
N THR A 57 -16.37 -1.95 6.35
CA THR A 57 -17.58 -1.14 6.15
C THR A 57 -17.63 -0.48 4.78
N SER A 58 -16.49 -0.22 4.14
CA SER A 58 -16.35 0.34 2.78
C SER A 58 -17.33 -0.26 1.76
N PRO A 59 -17.34 -1.59 1.52
CA PRO A 59 -18.27 -2.19 0.55
C PRO A 59 -19.73 -1.97 0.95
N ILE A 60 -20.06 -2.09 2.24
CA ILE A 60 -21.43 -1.93 2.74
C ILE A 60 -21.92 -0.51 2.46
N THR A 61 -21.13 0.51 2.83
CA THR A 61 -21.47 1.92 2.62
C THR A 61 -21.58 2.26 1.14
N TYR A 62 -20.69 1.71 0.32
CA TYR A 62 -20.70 1.95 -1.13
C TYR A 62 -21.94 1.36 -1.80
N PHE A 63 -22.24 0.07 -1.55
CA PHE A 63 -23.39 -0.57 -2.17
C PHE A 63 -24.71 0.02 -1.68
N ALA A 64 -24.82 0.41 -0.40
CA ALA A 64 -26.00 1.10 0.11
C ALA A 64 -26.24 2.42 -0.63
N GLY A 65 -25.19 3.23 -0.83
CA GLY A 65 -25.29 4.49 -1.58
C GLY A 65 -25.60 4.27 -3.06
N LEU A 66 -25.00 3.25 -3.68
CA LEU A 66 -25.25 2.92 -5.08
C LEU A 66 -26.69 2.47 -5.30
N ILE A 67 -27.22 1.57 -4.46
CA ILE A 67 -28.62 1.09 -4.55
C ILE A 67 -29.59 2.25 -4.35
N ALA A 68 -29.30 3.19 -3.45
CA ALA A 68 -30.15 4.35 -3.19
C ALA A 68 -30.20 5.35 -4.36
N THR A 69 -29.15 5.41 -5.19
CA THR A 69 -29.00 6.44 -6.24
C THR A 69 -29.06 5.89 -7.67
N MET A 70 -28.95 4.57 -7.86
CA MET A 70 -28.87 3.95 -9.19
C MET A 70 -30.11 4.20 -10.07
N GLY A 71 -31.27 4.46 -9.46
CA GLY A 71 -32.51 4.78 -10.19
C GLY A 71 -32.49 6.17 -10.85
N ASP A 72 -31.72 7.11 -10.29
CA ASP A 72 -31.67 8.50 -10.72
C ASP A 72 -30.42 8.81 -11.57
N LEU A 73 -29.48 7.87 -11.64
CA LEU A 73 -28.19 8.05 -12.31
C LEU A 73 -28.27 7.67 -13.79
N PRO A 74 -27.65 8.46 -14.69
CA PRO A 74 -27.44 8.06 -16.08
C PRO A 74 -26.70 6.72 -16.18
N ILE A 75 -27.06 5.89 -17.16
CA ILE A 75 -26.45 4.57 -17.41
C ILE A 75 -24.91 4.65 -17.53
N THR A 76 -24.38 5.73 -18.09
CA THR A 76 -22.92 5.96 -18.20
C THR A 76 -22.25 6.09 -16.83
N ILE A 77 -22.92 6.72 -15.86
CA ILE A 77 -22.42 6.86 -14.49
C ILE A 77 -22.55 5.53 -13.75
N VAL A 78 -23.66 4.80 -13.94
CA VAL A 78 -23.84 3.46 -13.38
C VAL A 78 -22.75 2.50 -13.87
N LEU A 79 -22.38 2.56 -15.16
CA LEU A 79 -21.31 1.74 -15.71
C LEU A 79 -19.92 2.12 -15.16
N SER A 80 -19.65 3.42 -14.96
CA SER A 80 -18.43 3.89 -14.28
C SER A 80 -18.33 3.36 -12.84
N ASN A 81 -19.46 3.32 -12.12
CA ASN A 81 -19.56 2.79 -10.77
C ASN A 81 -19.33 1.27 -10.67
N LEU A 82 -19.40 0.51 -11.78
CA LEU A 82 -19.07 -0.91 -11.77
C LEU A 82 -17.59 -1.15 -11.44
N GLY A 83 -16.68 -0.34 -11.99
CA GLY A 83 -15.25 -0.43 -11.70
C GLY A 83 -14.95 -0.12 -10.23
N VAL A 84 -15.65 0.86 -9.66
CA VAL A 84 -15.56 1.22 -8.24
C VAL A 84 -16.12 0.09 -7.37
N ALA A 85 -17.24 -0.53 -7.77
CA ALA A 85 -17.84 -1.67 -7.05
C ALA A 85 -16.87 -2.85 -6.95
N ILE A 86 -16.19 -3.20 -8.06
CA ILE A 86 -15.18 -4.26 -8.07
C ILE A 86 -14.03 -3.91 -7.12
N ASN A 87 -13.55 -2.66 -7.13
CA ASN A 87 -12.48 -2.22 -6.23
C ASN A 87 -12.91 -2.26 -4.75
N CYS A 88 -14.15 -1.87 -4.43
CA CYS A 88 -14.71 -1.93 -3.08
C CYS A 88 -14.76 -3.35 -2.51
N VAL A 89 -14.98 -4.37 -3.35
CA VAL A 89 -14.95 -5.78 -2.93
C VAL A 89 -13.52 -6.34 -2.94
N ALA A 90 -12.72 -5.98 -3.94
CA ALA A 90 -11.35 -6.46 -4.07
C ALA A 90 -10.44 -5.95 -2.94
N LEU A 91 -10.70 -4.74 -2.43
CA LEU A 91 -9.91 -4.12 -1.36
C LEU A 91 -9.89 -4.94 -0.05
N PRO A 92 -11.04 -5.31 0.57
CA PRO A 92 -11.04 -6.15 1.75
C PRO A 92 -10.47 -7.55 1.48
N LEU A 93 -10.73 -8.13 0.30
CA LEU A 93 -10.15 -9.43 -0.07
C LEU A 93 -8.61 -9.37 -0.14
N LYS A 94 -8.05 -8.35 -0.81
CA LYS A 94 -6.61 -8.10 -0.87
C LYS A 94 -6.03 -7.86 0.52
N ALA A 95 -6.71 -7.06 1.34
CA ALA A 95 -6.30 -6.78 2.71
C ALA A 95 -6.22 -8.07 3.55
N ILE A 96 -7.26 -8.92 3.51
CA ILE A 96 -7.25 -10.20 4.21
C ILE A 96 -6.12 -11.10 3.69
N HIS A 97 -5.98 -11.20 2.37
CA HIS A 97 -4.94 -12.03 1.74
C HIS A 97 -3.52 -11.61 2.17
N ILE A 98 -3.23 -10.31 2.15
CA ILE A 98 -1.93 -9.77 2.61
C ILE A 98 -1.75 -10.06 4.10
N LYS A 99 -2.78 -9.86 4.93
CA LYS A 99 -2.68 -10.08 6.37
C LYS A 99 -2.37 -11.53 6.71
N VAL A 100 -2.98 -12.48 6.01
CA VAL A 100 -2.74 -13.92 6.20
C VAL A 100 -1.33 -14.33 5.73
N ASN A 101 -0.80 -13.70 4.69
CA ASN A 101 0.51 -14.04 4.11
C ASN A 101 1.65 -13.12 4.58
N ILE A 102 1.42 -12.29 5.60
CA ILE A 102 2.39 -11.28 6.03
C ILE A 102 3.67 -11.89 6.61
N ASP A 103 3.54 -13.02 7.32
CA ASP A 103 4.68 -13.71 7.91
C ASP A 103 5.54 -14.35 6.81
N ARG A 104 4.90 -14.94 5.79
CA ARG A 104 5.59 -15.43 4.59
C ARG A 104 6.34 -14.34 3.86
N LEU A 105 5.79 -13.12 3.82
CA LEU A 105 6.46 -11.98 3.21
C LEU A 105 7.69 -11.54 4.03
N HIS A 106 7.66 -11.67 5.36
CA HIS A 106 8.85 -11.47 6.19
C HIS A 106 9.89 -12.56 5.99
N ASP A 107 9.46 -13.82 5.80
CA ASP A 107 10.37 -14.95 5.54
C ASP A 107 11.14 -14.80 4.22
N ILE A 108 10.51 -14.21 3.19
CA ILE A 108 11.19 -13.87 1.93
C ILE A 108 12.40 -12.96 2.19
N GLY A 109 12.34 -12.10 3.22
CA GLY A 109 13.47 -11.25 3.53
C GLY A 109 14.71 -12.00 4.03
N LEU A 110 14.52 -13.17 4.66
CA LEU A 110 15.63 -14.06 4.99
C LEU A 110 16.26 -14.68 3.74
N ILE A 111 15.44 -14.97 2.72
CA ILE A 111 15.93 -15.47 1.43
C ILE A 111 16.77 -14.41 0.73
N PHE A 112 16.27 -13.17 0.64
CA PHE A 112 17.02 -12.06 0.07
C PHE A 112 18.33 -11.81 0.79
N LYS A 113 18.33 -11.83 2.12
CA LYS A 113 19.57 -11.66 2.90
C LYS A 113 20.60 -12.76 2.63
N ARG A 114 20.17 -14.01 2.43
CA ARG A 114 21.06 -15.12 2.05
C ARG A 114 21.58 -14.98 0.62
N LEU A 115 20.80 -14.39 -0.27
CA LEU A 115 21.17 -14.13 -1.64
C LEU A 115 22.21 -12.98 -1.70
N ASP A 116 21.93 -11.86 -1.02
CA ASP A 116 22.83 -10.72 -0.91
C ASP A 116 24.18 -11.12 -0.30
N ALA A 117 24.20 -12.03 0.67
CA ALA A 117 25.45 -12.53 1.26
C ALA A 117 26.38 -13.24 0.26
N ARG A 118 25.84 -13.75 -0.85
CA ARG A 118 26.60 -14.39 -1.94
C ARG A 118 27.12 -13.36 -2.96
N TYR A 119 26.50 -12.19 -3.03
CA TYR A 119 26.91 -11.09 -3.90
C TYR A 119 27.98 -10.23 -3.20
N GLN A 120 29.24 -10.64 -3.38
CA GLN A 120 30.40 -9.96 -2.79
C GLN A 120 31.11 -9.05 -3.79
N ARG A 121 30.77 -9.13 -5.08
CA ARG A 121 31.40 -8.28 -6.09
C ARG A 121 30.78 -6.88 -6.04
N PRO A 122 31.58 -5.83 -6.26
CA PRO A 122 31.08 -4.46 -6.25
C PRO A 122 30.06 -4.19 -7.38
N GLU A 123 30.19 -4.88 -8.52
CA GLU A 123 29.24 -4.80 -9.63
C GLU A 123 27.84 -5.32 -9.22
N ASP A 124 27.79 -6.49 -8.58
CA ASP A 124 26.53 -7.08 -8.09
C ASP A 124 25.85 -6.17 -7.05
N GLN A 125 26.61 -5.51 -6.18
CA GLN A 125 26.09 -4.57 -5.18
C GLN A 125 25.52 -3.30 -5.81
N LEU A 126 26.10 -2.82 -6.92
CA LEU A 126 25.56 -1.70 -7.68
C LEU A 126 24.23 -2.06 -8.35
N GLU A 127 24.09 -3.29 -8.86
CA GLU A 127 22.82 -3.78 -9.41
C GLU A 127 21.72 -3.85 -8.34
N VAL A 128 22.04 -4.37 -7.15
CA VAL A 128 21.09 -4.38 -6.01
C VAL A 128 20.66 -2.96 -5.65
N ARG A 129 21.61 -2.02 -5.58
CA ARG A 129 21.32 -0.61 -5.30
C ARG A 129 20.38 0.02 -6.33
N GLU A 130 20.63 -0.19 -7.63
CA GLU A 130 19.75 0.34 -8.67
C GLU A 130 18.37 -0.34 -8.66
N ALA A 131 18.31 -1.64 -8.38
CA ALA A 131 17.04 -2.36 -8.21
C ALA A 131 16.21 -1.76 -7.06
N VAL A 132 16.81 -1.59 -5.87
CA VAL A 132 16.14 -0.99 -4.69
C VAL A 132 15.61 0.40 -5.01
N LYS A 133 16.41 1.22 -5.70
CA LYS A 133 16.05 2.59 -6.09
C LYS A 133 14.90 2.61 -7.09
N VAL A 134 14.93 1.76 -8.12
CA VAL A 134 13.85 1.65 -9.12
C VAL A 134 12.56 1.18 -8.44
N SER A 135 12.61 0.11 -7.63
CA SER A 135 11.46 -0.39 -6.88
C SER A 135 10.87 0.69 -5.96
N THR A 136 11.73 1.42 -5.25
CA THR A 136 11.33 2.53 -4.38
C THR A 136 10.60 3.63 -5.15
N ARG A 137 11.11 4.02 -6.32
CA ARG A 137 10.48 5.04 -7.17
C ARG A 137 9.15 4.61 -7.74
N ILE A 138 9.09 3.38 -8.26
CA ILE A 138 7.85 2.78 -8.76
C ILE A 138 6.79 2.82 -7.66
N TYR A 139 7.15 2.34 -6.46
CA TYR A 139 6.24 2.33 -5.33
C TYR A 139 5.76 3.74 -4.96
N ALA A 140 6.68 4.71 -4.88
CA ALA A 140 6.34 6.10 -4.55
C ALA A 140 5.39 6.73 -5.57
N ILE A 141 5.60 6.49 -6.87
CA ILE A 141 4.74 6.98 -7.95
C ILE A 141 3.34 6.38 -7.81
N PHE A 142 3.23 5.06 -7.67
CA PHE A 142 1.93 4.40 -7.51
C PHE A 142 1.23 4.86 -6.23
N PHE A 143 1.97 4.97 -5.12
CA PHE A 143 1.43 5.47 -3.86
C PHE A 143 0.82 6.86 -4.03
N PHE A 144 1.55 7.79 -4.66
CA PHE A 144 1.07 9.15 -4.92
C PHE A 144 -0.17 9.15 -5.84
N LEU A 145 -0.15 8.39 -6.93
CA LEU A 145 -1.27 8.31 -7.87
C LEU A 145 -2.54 7.77 -7.20
N TYR A 146 -2.42 6.72 -6.39
CA TYR A 146 -3.57 6.15 -5.68
C TYR A 146 -4.12 7.12 -4.63
N TRP A 147 -3.25 7.81 -3.88
CA TRP A 147 -3.70 8.82 -2.92
C TRP A 147 -4.35 10.02 -3.62
N PHE A 148 -3.75 10.50 -4.70
CA PHE A 148 -4.31 11.59 -5.49
C PHE A 148 -5.70 11.21 -6.03
N TYR A 149 -5.84 10.02 -6.62
CA TYR A 149 -7.12 9.52 -7.09
C TYR A 149 -8.16 9.43 -5.95
N GLY A 150 -7.80 8.80 -4.82
CA GLY A 150 -8.71 8.66 -3.69
C GLY A 150 -9.16 10.00 -3.09
N THR A 151 -8.24 10.95 -2.92
CA THR A 151 -8.58 12.30 -2.45
C THR A 151 -9.44 13.07 -3.44
N ALA A 152 -9.13 13.01 -4.73
CA ALA A 152 -9.91 13.66 -5.78
C ALA A 152 -11.34 13.09 -5.84
N SER A 153 -11.51 11.77 -5.76
CA SER A 153 -12.83 11.13 -5.72
C SER A 153 -13.63 11.52 -4.49
N TRP A 154 -13.00 11.59 -3.31
CA TRP A 154 -13.68 12.01 -2.09
C TRP A 154 -14.10 13.48 -2.13
N LEU A 155 -13.24 14.36 -2.64
CA LEU A 155 -13.57 15.77 -2.86
C LEU A 155 -14.70 15.93 -3.87
N ALA A 156 -14.64 15.20 -4.99
CA ALA A 156 -15.71 15.21 -5.99
C ALA A 156 -17.06 14.80 -5.38
N ALA A 157 -17.09 13.76 -4.55
CA ALA A 157 -18.31 13.32 -3.86
C ALA A 157 -18.84 14.39 -2.87
N LEU A 158 -17.95 15.07 -2.13
CA LEU A 158 -18.33 16.15 -1.21
C LEU A 158 -18.94 17.37 -1.93
N PHE A 159 -18.40 17.72 -3.10
CA PHE A 159 -18.87 18.88 -3.86
C PHE A 159 -20.00 18.56 -4.84
N ALA A 160 -20.27 17.29 -5.13
CA ALA A 160 -21.38 16.86 -5.98
C ALA A 160 -22.76 17.00 -5.32
N HIS A 161 -22.83 17.17 -3.99
CA HIS A 161 -24.08 17.34 -3.23
C HIS A 161 -24.53 18.81 -3.07
N LYS A 162 -24.24 19.68 -4.05
CA LYS A 162 -24.80 21.04 -4.15
C LYS A 162 -25.68 21.19 -5.38
#